data_AF-A0A524M3W5-F1
#
_entry.id   AF-A0A524M3W5-F1
#
_cell.length_a   1.000
_cell.length_b   1.000
_cell.length_c   1.000
_cell.angle_alpha   90.00
_cell.angle_beta   90.00
_cell.angle_gamma   90.00
#
_symmetry.space_group_name_H-M   'P 1'
#
loop_
_entity.id
_entity.type
_entity.pdbx_description
1 polymer ?
#
loop_
_entity_poly.entity_id
_entity_poly.type
_entity_poly.pdbx_seq_one_letter_code
_entity_poly.pdbx_strand_id
1 'polypeptide(L)'
;QGSFASFQIPYSGLERTHENVISRAAASGAGVIVRGGVARGEPGSGLGGQDKWDIWRKAGLEDLLEEEESPTAFLLRFTISHPGMTTTIVGTKNPAHLAENMRIADRGPLSDGVYAEAKKRLDAAGERPE
;
A
#
# COMPACT_ATOMS: atom_id res chain seq x y z
N GLN A 1 0.89 -16.29 -29.20
CA GLN A 1 0.17 -15.94 -27.95
C GLN A 1 0.84 -14.71 -27.39
N GLY A 2 0.09 -13.65 -27.04
CA GLY A 2 0.68 -12.44 -26.45
C GLY A 2 0.81 -12.62 -24.94
N SER A 3 2.01 -12.46 -24.38
CA SER A 3 2.21 -12.25 -22.95
C SER A 3 2.35 -10.75 -22.69
N PHE A 4 1.63 -10.22 -21.72
CA PHE A 4 1.85 -8.85 -21.28
C PHE A 4 3.17 -8.78 -20.49
N ALA A 5 4.02 -7.80 -20.79
CA ALA A 5 5.27 -7.59 -20.06
C ALA A 5 5.06 -6.92 -18.70
N SER A 6 3.95 -6.18 -18.53
CA SER A 6 3.64 -5.49 -17.30
C SER A 6 2.15 -5.23 -17.10
N PHE A 7 1.72 -5.11 -15.85
CA PHE A 7 0.37 -4.71 -15.47
C PHE A 7 0.41 -3.49 -14.54
N GLN A 8 -0.53 -2.57 -14.72
CA GLN A 8 -0.79 -1.51 -13.74
C GLN A 8 -2.00 -1.88 -12.90
N ILE A 9 -1.83 -2.00 -11.58
CA ILE A 9 -2.84 -2.56 -10.66
C ILE A 9 -3.09 -1.58 -9.50
N PRO A 10 -4.36 -1.23 -9.18
CA PRO A 10 -4.65 -0.49 -7.95
C PRO A 10 -4.49 -1.37 -6.71
N TYR A 11 -3.71 -0.90 -5.75
CA TYR A 11 -3.47 -1.63 -4.50
C TYR A 11 -2.99 -0.69 -3.40
N SER A 12 -3.46 -0.93 -2.17
CA SER A 12 -2.92 -0.37 -0.93
C SER A 12 -3.31 -1.28 0.25
N GLY A 13 -2.81 -0.99 1.45
CA GLY A 13 -3.26 -1.69 2.67
C GLY A 13 -4.76 -1.56 2.94
N LEU A 14 -5.42 -0.50 2.44
CA LEU A 14 -6.86 -0.26 2.60
C LEU A 14 -7.68 -0.62 1.35
N GLU A 15 -7.04 -1.21 0.33
CA GLU A 15 -7.65 -1.67 -0.92
C GLU A 15 -6.91 -2.91 -1.43
N ARG A 16 -7.19 -4.06 -0.79
CA ARG A 16 -6.46 -5.32 -0.94
C ARG A 16 -7.10 -6.30 -1.92
N THR A 17 -8.27 -5.98 -2.50
CA THR A 17 -8.95 -6.78 -3.54
C THR A 17 -8.00 -7.42 -4.55
N HIS A 18 -6.99 -6.68 -5.05
CA HIS A 18 -6.09 -7.16 -6.11
C HIS A 18 -4.79 -7.84 -5.62
N GLU A 19 -4.59 -8.07 -4.32
CA GLU A 19 -3.35 -8.64 -3.75
C GLU A 19 -2.98 -9.98 -4.42
N ASN A 20 -3.97 -10.85 -4.62
CA ASN A 20 -3.77 -12.14 -5.26
C ASN A 20 -3.45 -12.00 -6.76
N VAL A 21 -4.03 -11.01 -7.45
CA VAL A 21 -3.75 -10.73 -8.86
C VAL A 21 -2.30 -10.24 -9.03
N ILE A 22 -1.80 -9.39 -8.11
CA ILE A 22 -0.40 -8.95 -8.11
C ILE A 22 0.52 -10.17 -8.04
N SER A 23 0.24 -11.09 -7.12
CA SER A 23 1.02 -12.32 -6.96
C SER A 23 1.01 -13.19 -8.23
N ARG A 24 -0.15 -13.33 -8.88
CA ARG A 24 -0.27 -14.08 -10.15
C ARG A 24 0.45 -13.41 -11.32
N ALA A 25 0.37 -12.09 -11.43
CA ALA A 25 1.06 -11.33 -12.47
C ALA A 25 2.59 -11.43 -12.32
N ALA A 26 3.10 -11.30 -11.09
CA ALA A 26 4.52 -11.51 -10.80
C ALA A 26 4.96 -12.94 -11.12
N ALA A 27 4.16 -13.95 -10.76
CA ALA A 27 4.45 -15.35 -11.05
C ALA A 27 4.48 -15.68 -12.55
N SER A 28 3.79 -14.91 -13.40
CA SER A 28 3.88 -15.05 -14.86
C SER A 28 5.11 -14.35 -15.46
N GLY A 29 5.98 -13.75 -14.64
CA GLY A 29 7.14 -12.97 -15.08
C GLY A 29 6.83 -11.55 -15.55
N ALA A 30 5.61 -11.06 -15.33
CA ALA A 30 5.25 -9.69 -15.69
C ALA A 30 5.65 -8.71 -14.57
N GLY A 31 6.10 -7.51 -14.95
CA GLY A 31 6.32 -6.43 -13.99
C GLY A 31 4.99 -5.88 -13.46
N VAL A 32 4.91 -5.57 -12.17
CA VAL A 32 3.71 -4.98 -11.57
C VAL A 32 3.98 -3.55 -11.13
N ILE A 33 3.21 -2.63 -11.72
CA ILE A 33 3.23 -1.20 -11.42
C ILE A 33 1.99 -0.90 -10.56
N VAL A 34 2.19 -0.67 -9.26
CA VAL A 34 1.09 -0.31 -8.36
C VAL A 34 0.71 1.16 -8.53
N ARG A 35 -0.58 1.47 -8.45
CA ARG A 35 -1.09 2.84 -8.28
C ARG A 35 -1.99 2.92 -7.06
N GLY A 36 -2.04 4.09 -6.42
CA GLY A 36 -2.93 4.30 -5.28
C GLY A 36 -2.43 3.71 -3.96
N GLY A 37 -1.13 3.42 -3.83
CA GLY A 37 -0.50 2.79 -2.65
C GLY A 37 -0.76 3.44 -1.29
N VAL A 38 -1.26 4.67 -1.26
CA VAL A 38 -1.57 5.42 -0.03
C VAL A 38 -3.07 5.69 0.15
N ALA A 39 -3.95 4.96 -0.55
CA ALA A 39 -5.41 5.14 -0.49
C ALA A 39 -5.89 6.59 -0.73
N ARG A 40 -5.15 7.34 -1.57
CA ARG A 40 -5.31 8.79 -1.84
C ARG A 40 -5.00 9.72 -0.65
N GLY A 41 -4.28 9.24 0.36
CA GLY A 41 -3.90 10.00 1.55
C GLY A 41 -5.00 10.01 2.61
N GLU A 42 -4.65 10.42 3.83
CA GLU A 42 -5.56 10.50 4.97
C GLU A 42 -6.61 11.61 4.78
N PRO A 43 -7.87 11.45 5.27
CA PRO A 43 -8.86 12.50 5.21
C PRO A 43 -8.35 13.76 5.94
N GLY A 44 -8.42 14.91 5.28
CA GLY A 44 -7.92 16.19 5.81
C GLY A 44 -6.52 16.58 5.31
N SER A 45 -5.65 15.60 5.04
CA SER A 45 -4.34 15.83 4.38
C SER A 45 -4.32 15.41 2.91
N GLY A 46 -5.25 14.53 2.51
CA GLY A 46 -5.42 13.98 1.17
C GLY A 46 -6.89 13.86 0.73
N LEU A 47 -7.12 13.02 -0.29
CA LEU A 47 -8.42 12.78 -0.93
C LEU A 47 -9.00 11.38 -0.58
N GLY A 48 -8.52 10.77 0.49
CA GLY A 48 -9.02 9.47 0.97
C GLY A 48 -10.48 9.55 1.40
N GLY A 49 -11.26 8.53 1.05
CA GLY A 49 -12.63 8.38 1.52
C GLY A 49 -12.65 7.96 2.99
N GLN A 50 -13.62 8.49 3.75
CA GLN A 50 -13.74 8.25 5.19
C GLN A 50 -13.90 6.74 5.50
N ASP A 51 -14.72 6.05 4.72
CA ASP A 51 -14.99 4.61 4.85
C ASP A 51 -13.71 3.74 4.79
N LYS A 52 -12.72 4.13 3.98
CA LYS A 52 -11.45 3.38 3.87
C LYS A 52 -10.57 3.58 5.11
N TRP A 53 -10.60 4.77 5.68
CA TRP A 53 -9.83 5.10 6.88
C TRP A 53 -10.52 4.65 8.17
N ASP A 54 -11.80 4.29 8.10
CA ASP A 54 -12.48 3.55 9.17
C ASP A 54 -11.91 2.13 9.30
N ILE A 55 -11.51 1.50 8.20
CA ILE A 55 -10.80 0.21 8.21
C ILE A 55 -9.45 0.35 8.92
N TRP A 56 -8.70 1.41 8.64
CA TRP A 56 -7.42 1.71 9.32
C TRP A 56 -7.59 1.71 10.84
N ARG A 57 -8.55 2.49 11.34
CA ARG A 57 -8.86 2.60 12.78
C ARG A 57 -9.38 1.29 13.35
N LYS A 58 -10.29 0.62 12.65
CA LYS A 58 -10.87 -0.67 13.07
C LYS A 58 -9.80 -1.77 13.16
N ALA A 59 -8.83 -1.74 12.25
CA ALA A 59 -7.69 -2.65 12.26
C ALA A 59 -6.63 -2.25 13.30
N GLY A 60 -6.73 -1.08 13.94
CA GLY A 60 -5.74 -0.61 14.92
C GLY A 60 -4.33 -0.59 14.34
N LEU A 61 -4.18 -0.07 13.11
CA LEU A 61 -2.86 0.00 12.48
C LEU A 61 -1.98 1.08 13.09
N GLU A 62 -2.55 2.03 13.86
CA GLU A 62 -1.75 3.01 14.61
C GLU A 62 -0.74 2.35 15.56
N ASP A 63 -1.06 1.19 16.14
CA ASP A 63 -0.16 0.48 17.06
C ASP A 63 1.07 -0.14 16.37
N LEU A 64 1.06 -0.20 15.03
CA LEU A 64 2.13 -0.80 14.23
C LEU A 64 3.08 0.24 13.65
N LEU A 65 2.81 1.53 13.88
CA LEU A 65 3.66 2.62 13.42
C LEU A 65 5.01 2.60 14.13
N GLU A 66 6.07 2.85 13.36
CA GLU A 66 7.37 3.20 13.95
C GLU A 66 7.32 4.61 14.57
N GLU A 67 8.32 4.94 15.40
CA GLU A 67 8.43 6.28 15.99
C GLU A 67 8.48 7.35 14.88
N GLU A 68 7.69 8.42 15.06
CA GLU A 68 7.52 9.51 14.07
C GLU A 68 7.01 9.07 12.68
N GLU A 69 6.45 7.86 12.54
CA GLU A 69 5.83 7.42 11.30
C GLU A 69 4.39 7.91 11.18
N SER A 70 4.05 8.49 10.02
CA SER A 70 2.67 8.87 9.70
C SER A 70 1.89 7.67 9.14
N PRO A 71 0.54 7.65 9.28
CA PRO A 71 -0.28 6.61 8.65
C PRO A 71 -0.08 6.49 7.14
N THR A 72 0.11 7.62 6.45
CA THR A 72 0.40 7.64 5.02
C THR A 72 1.76 6.99 4.70
N ALA A 73 2.78 7.24 5.54
CA ALA A 73 4.08 6.60 5.41
C ALA A 73 3.97 5.08 5.57
N PHE A 74 3.26 4.62 6.60
CA PHE A 74 3.01 3.20 6.82
C PHE A 74 2.30 2.55 5.63
N LEU A 75 1.25 3.16 5.07
CA LEU A 75 0.54 2.59 3.90
C LEU A 75 1.43 2.49 2.65
N LEU A 76 2.30 3.49 2.42
CA LEU A 76 3.26 3.41 1.32
C LEU A 76 4.25 2.26 1.56
N ARG A 77 4.77 2.12 2.79
CA ARG A 77 5.68 1.02 3.17
C ARG A 77 5.00 -0.34 3.05
N PHE A 78 3.74 -0.46 3.48
CA PHE A 78 2.91 -1.64 3.30
C PHE A 78 2.78 -2.01 1.82
N THR A 79 2.54 -1.02 0.96
CA THR A 79 2.42 -1.23 -0.49
C THR A 79 3.71 -1.78 -1.09
N ILE A 80 4.86 -1.19 -0.74
CA ILE A 80 6.17 -1.65 -1.27
C ILE A 80 6.65 -2.96 -0.63
N SER A 81 6.07 -3.39 0.50
CA SER A 81 6.31 -4.71 1.09
C SER A 81 5.70 -5.87 0.29
N HIS A 82 4.83 -5.62 -0.68
CA HIS A 82 4.23 -6.71 -1.45
C HIS A 82 5.28 -7.37 -2.37
N PRO A 83 5.59 -8.67 -2.22
CA PRO A 83 6.71 -9.31 -2.93
C PRO A 83 6.55 -9.38 -4.45
N GLY A 84 5.30 -9.37 -4.94
CA GLY A 84 4.99 -9.29 -6.36
C GLY A 84 4.99 -7.88 -6.97
N MET A 85 5.25 -6.83 -6.20
CA MET A 85 5.32 -5.46 -6.71
C MET A 85 6.70 -5.17 -7.31
N THR A 86 6.75 -4.56 -8.51
CA THR A 86 8.00 -4.10 -9.12
C THR A 86 8.26 -2.62 -8.83
N THR A 87 7.23 -1.78 -8.91
CA THR A 87 7.32 -0.34 -8.62
C THR A 87 5.94 0.22 -8.26
N THR A 88 5.89 1.43 -7.71
CA THR A 88 4.65 2.11 -7.36
C THR A 88 4.65 3.56 -7.85
N ILE A 89 3.49 4.01 -8.34
CA ILE A 89 3.23 5.39 -8.74
C ILE A 89 2.60 6.12 -7.56
N VAL A 90 3.36 7.03 -6.98
CA VAL A 90 2.89 7.90 -5.90
C VAL A 90 2.59 9.28 -6.46
N GLY A 91 1.32 9.65 -6.50
CA GLY A 91 0.88 10.94 -7.03
C GLY A 91 0.97 12.05 -5.96
N THR A 92 1.48 13.21 -6.35
CA THR A 92 1.40 14.43 -5.54
C THR A 92 1.40 15.67 -6.43
N LYS A 93 0.78 16.75 -5.95
CA LYS A 93 0.89 18.11 -6.54
C LYS A 93 1.74 19.05 -5.67
N ASN A 94 2.21 18.57 -4.51
CA ASN A 94 2.95 19.33 -3.52
C ASN A 94 4.43 18.85 -3.50
N PRO A 95 5.42 19.72 -3.76
CA PRO A 95 6.84 19.38 -3.68
C PRO A 95 7.28 18.86 -2.29
N ALA A 96 6.66 19.33 -1.21
CA ALA A 96 6.96 18.83 0.14
C ALA A 96 6.59 17.34 0.29
N HIS A 97 5.41 16.95 -0.23
CA HIS A 97 4.98 15.54 -0.25
C HIS A 97 5.86 14.70 -1.17
N LEU A 98 6.44 15.27 -2.24
CA LEU A 98 7.40 14.54 -3.08
C LEU A 98 8.64 14.16 -2.26
N ALA A 99 9.22 15.12 -1.54
CA ALA A 99 10.37 14.87 -0.67
C ALA A 99 10.02 13.90 0.47
N GLU A 100 8.80 13.93 0.98
CA GLU A 100 8.30 12.97 1.97
C GLU A 100 8.16 11.56 1.39
N ASN A 101 7.50 11.40 0.23
CA ASN A 101 7.37 10.11 -0.45
C ASN A 101 8.72 9.47 -0.75
N MET A 102 9.72 10.28 -1.14
CA MET A 102 11.09 9.80 -1.34
C MET A 102 11.70 9.29 -0.03
N ARG A 103 11.61 10.05 1.07
CA ARG A 103 12.10 9.60 2.38
C ARG A 103 11.43 8.32 2.86
N ILE A 104 10.13 8.18 2.62
CA ILE A 104 9.38 6.96 2.97
C ILE A 104 9.83 5.78 2.11
N ALA A 105 10.00 5.97 0.79
CA ALA A 105 10.50 4.94 -0.11
C ALA A 105 11.92 4.50 0.25
N ASP A 106 12.80 5.44 0.60
CA ASP A 106 14.18 5.18 1.04
C ASP A 106 14.23 4.40 2.38
N ARG A 107 13.24 4.62 3.27
CA ARG A 107 13.08 3.83 4.50
C ARG A 107 12.79 2.35 4.19
N GLY A 108 12.23 2.06 3.02
CA GLY A 108 12.02 0.70 2.53
C GLY A 108 10.78 0.02 3.11
N PRO A 109 10.59 -1.27 2.80
CA PRO A 109 9.40 -2.02 3.19
C PRO A 109 9.24 -2.11 4.71
N LEU A 110 8.02 -2.38 5.15
CA LEU A 110 7.76 -2.89 6.50
C LEU A 110 8.51 -4.21 6.68
N SER A 111 8.94 -4.49 7.91
CA SER A 111 9.47 -5.81 8.27
C SER A 111 8.42 -6.90 8.04
N ASP A 112 8.86 -8.13 7.75
CA ASP A 112 7.95 -9.26 7.50
C ASP A 112 6.93 -9.46 8.64
N GLY A 113 7.36 -9.29 9.89
CA GLY A 113 6.50 -9.41 11.07
C GLY A 113 5.40 -8.34 11.10
N VAL A 114 5.77 -7.08 10.85
CA VAL A 114 4.81 -5.96 10.83
C VAL A 114 3.86 -6.09 9.63
N TYR A 115 4.37 -6.46 8.46
CA TYR A 115 3.55 -6.66 7.27
C TYR A 115 2.54 -7.80 7.45
N ALA A 116 2.97 -8.94 8.03
CA ALA A 116 2.09 -10.07 8.33
C ALA A 116 1.02 -9.71 9.38
N GLU A 117 1.40 -9.02 10.45
CA GLU A 117 0.46 -8.59 11.50
C GLU A 117 -0.54 -7.56 10.95
N ALA A 118 -0.09 -6.60 10.14
CA ALA A 118 -0.98 -5.63 9.48
C ALA A 118 -2.02 -6.34 8.60
N LYS A 119 -1.60 -7.31 7.77
CA LYS A 119 -2.52 -8.12 6.96
C LYS A 119 -3.56 -8.86 7.81
N LYS A 120 -3.13 -9.48 8.91
CA LYS A 120 -4.03 -10.19 9.83
C LYS A 120 -5.07 -9.24 10.46
N ARG A 121 -4.65 -8.05 10.89
CA ARG A 121 -5.57 -7.04 11.46
C ARG A 121 -6.56 -6.51 10.43
N LEU A 122 -6.10 -6.29 9.20
CA LEU A 122 -6.95 -5.89 8.08
C LEU A 122 -7.97 -6.98 7.72
N ASP A 123 -7.58 -8.24 7.69
CA ASP A 123 -8.49 -9.37 7.43
C ASP A 123 -9.60 -9.46 8.50
N ALA A 124 -9.26 -9.18 9.77
CA ALA A 124 -10.20 -9.11 10.89
C ALA A 124 -11.11 -7.87 10.81
N ALA A 125 -10.60 -6.75 10.29
CA ALA A 125 -11.38 -5.54 10.03
C ALA A 125 -12.31 -5.67 8.82
N GLY A 126 -12.12 -6.68 7.96
CA GLY A 126 -12.94 -6.98 6.79
C GLY A 126 -12.32 -6.58 5.46
N GLU A 127 -11.08 -6.06 5.47
CA GLU A 127 -10.32 -5.71 4.28
C GLU A 127 -9.49 -6.92 3.84
N ARG A 128 -9.96 -7.61 2.80
CA ARG A 128 -9.45 -8.91 2.37
C ARG A 128 -9.17 -8.92 0.88
N PRO A 129 -8.18 -9.71 0.44
CA PRO A 129 -7.98 -9.94 -0.98
C PRO A 129 -9.05 -10.84 -1.57
N GLU A 130 -9.27 -10.73 -2.89
CA GLU A 130 -10.18 -11.59 -3.67
C GLU A 130 -9.44 -12.69 -4.45
#